data_AF-A0A7X6WFZ8-F1
#
_entry.id   AF-A0A7X6WFZ8-F1
#
_cell.length_a   1.000
_cell.length_b   1.000
_cell.length_c   1.000
_cell.angle_alpha   90.00
_cell.angle_beta   90.00
_cell.angle_gamma   90.00
#
_symmetry.space_group_name_H-M   'P 1'
#
loop_
_entity.id
_entity.type
_entity.pdbx_description
1 polymer ?
#
loop_
_entity_poly.entity_id
_entity_poly.type
_entity_poly.pdbx_seq_one_letter_code
_entity_poly.pdbx_strand_id
1 'polypeptide(L)'
;MQEMIGKHPLVDEFLCFDNVKSLLFELEDLSDTSAFLLDVEMPEINGLELAKELRKRQINLPLIFMTAYPEFALESYEVSAFDYLLKPISQDKVDSLLERLNSLVPQLEPVIFFQLEGLNRVYQKDIILCEAQGHYTRVVLEKHELLVKESISSIKDVRNY
;
A
#
# COMPACT_ATOMS: atom_id res chain seq x y z
N MET A 1 19.38 8.14 2.44
CA MET A 1 17.92 8.16 2.22
C MET A 1 17.43 6.87 1.60
N GLN A 2 17.81 6.50 0.37
CA GLN A 2 17.44 5.20 -0.22
C GLN A 2 17.79 4.02 0.71
N GLU A 3 18.99 4.03 1.29
CA GLU A 3 19.40 3.02 2.28
C GLU A 3 18.56 3.03 3.56
N MET A 4 18.08 4.20 3.99
CA MET A 4 17.26 4.35 5.20
C MET A 4 15.88 3.74 5.00
N ILE A 5 15.29 3.96 3.82
CA ILE A 5 13.97 3.45 3.45
C ILE A 5 14.04 1.95 3.14
N GLY A 6 14.99 1.55 2.29
CA GLY A 6 15.12 0.15 1.87
C GLY A 6 15.52 -0.84 2.98
N LYS A 7 15.96 -0.34 4.15
CA LYS A 7 16.24 -1.17 5.34
C LYS A 7 15.17 -1.04 6.42
N HIS A 8 14.15 -0.20 6.21
CA HIS A 8 13.15 0.07 7.24
C HIS A 8 12.21 -1.14 7.39
N PRO A 9 11.87 -1.59 8.61
CA PRO A 9 11.04 -2.79 8.83
C PRO A 9 9.62 -2.73 8.26
N LEU A 10 9.11 -1.54 7.99
CA LEU A 10 7.78 -1.31 7.39
C LEU A 10 7.81 -1.28 5.85
N VAL A 11 8.95 -1.55 5.23
CA VAL A 11 9.13 -1.52 3.78
C VAL A 11 9.46 -2.92 3.31
N ASP A 12 8.51 -3.57 2.64
CA ASP A 12 8.71 -4.90 2.06
C ASP A 12 9.59 -4.83 0.81
N GLU A 13 9.32 -3.86 -0.07
CA GLU A 13 10.07 -3.64 -1.30
C GLU A 13 10.25 -2.14 -1.56
N PHE A 14 11.43 -1.78 -2.06
CA PHE A 14 11.76 -0.40 -2.43
C PHE A 14 12.46 -0.36 -3.78
N LEU A 15 11.74 0.11 -4.80
CA LEU A 15 12.23 0.24 -6.17
C LEU A 15 12.64 1.68 -6.46
N CYS A 16 13.77 1.84 -7.14
CA CYS A 16 14.32 3.14 -7.51
C CYS A 16 14.41 3.27 -9.03
N PHE A 17 13.90 4.37 -9.55
CA PHE A 17 13.97 4.73 -10.95
C PHE A 17 14.72 6.06 -11.08
N ASP A 18 15.61 6.16 -12.05
CA ASP A 18 16.41 7.36 -12.32
C ASP A 18 15.76 8.31 -13.34
N ASN A 19 14.68 7.86 -14.00
CA ASN A 19 13.94 8.65 -14.97
C ASN A 19 12.46 8.22 -15.03
N VAL A 20 11.62 9.14 -15.51
CA VAL A 20 10.16 8.92 -15.62
C VAL A 20 9.82 7.77 -16.57
N LYS A 21 10.57 7.62 -17.66
CA LYS A 21 10.26 6.64 -18.71
C LYS A 21 10.39 5.21 -18.18
N SER A 22 11.42 4.91 -17.38
CA SER A 22 11.58 3.60 -16.75
C SER A 22 10.42 3.29 -15.80
N LEU A 23 10.03 4.25 -14.95
CA LEU A 23 8.87 4.09 -14.07
C LEU A 23 7.59 3.81 -14.88
N LEU A 24 7.31 4.59 -15.92
CA LEU A 24 6.10 4.43 -16.73
C LEU A 24 6.07 3.11 -17.50
N PHE A 25 7.23 2.57 -17.86
CA PHE A 25 7.35 1.27 -18.53
C PHE A 25 7.00 0.12 -17.58
N GLU A 26 7.40 0.20 -16.31
CA GLU A 26 7.15 -0.84 -15.31
C GLU A 26 5.84 -0.63 -14.53
N LEU A 27 5.20 0.53 -14.65
CA LEU A 27 4.03 0.91 -13.85
C LEU A 27 2.88 -0.11 -13.91
N GLU A 28 2.71 -0.82 -15.03
CA GLU A 28 1.68 -1.85 -15.19
C GLU A 28 1.94 -3.10 -14.35
N ASP A 29 3.21 -3.42 -14.09
CA ASP A 29 3.62 -4.57 -13.28
C ASP A 29 3.66 -4.24 -11.77
N LEU A 30 3.51 -2.95 -11.41
CA LEU A 30 3.62 -2.44 -10.04
C LEU A 30 2.28 -2.40 -9.29
N SER A 31 1.47 -3.47 -9.42
CA SER A 31 0.11 -3.54 -8.86
C SER A 31 0.04 -3.44 -7.33
N ASP A 32 1.09 -3.86 -6.63
CA ASP A 32 1.16 -3.87 -5.16
C ASP A 32 1.77 -2.58 -4.58
N THR A 33 1.92 -1.54 -5.40
CA THR A 33 2.49 -0.26 -4.96
C THR A 33 1.59 0.42 -3.95
N SER A 34 2.17 0.79 -2.81
CA SER A 34 1.45 1.47 -1.73
C SER A 34 1.70 2.99 -1.69
N ALA A 35 2.80 3.48 -2.25
CA ALA A 35 3.14 4.91 -2.29
C ALA A 35 4.21 5.20 -3.36
N PHE A 36 4.27 6.45 -3.84
CA PHE A 36 5.38 6.94 -4.66
C PHE A 36 6.19 8.01 -3.93
N LEU A 37 7.51 7.90 -4.06
CA LEU A 37 8.47 8.88 -3.58
C LEU A 37 9.10 9.55 -4.81
N LEU A 38 8.88 10.86 -4.96
CA LEU A 38 9.26 11.60 -6.16
C LEU A 38 10.29 12.69 -5.82
N ASP A 39 11.32 12.82 -6.64
CA ASP A 39 12.13 14.05 -6.66
C ASP A 39 11.47 15.07 -7.60
N VAL A 40 11.55 16.35 -7.28
CA VAL A 40 11.09 17.41 -8.19
C VAL A 40 12.11 17.60 -9.32
N GLU A 41 13.40 17.55 -9.01
CA GLU A 41 14.44 17.69 -10.01
C GLU A 41 14.76 16.33 -10.61
N MET A 42 14.23 16.10 -11.81
CA MET A 42 14.50 14.91 -12.62
C MET A 42 14.74 15.32 -14.08
N PRO A 43 15.56 14.56 -14.82
CA PRO A 43 15.76 14.79 -16.25
C PRO A 43 14.45 14.62 -17.02
N GLU A 44 14.30 15.37 -18.11
CA GLU A 44 13.19 15.33 -19.08
C GLU A 44 11.85 15.86 -18.56
N ILE A 45 11.32 15.27 -17.49
CA ILE A 45 10.02 15.60 -16.88
C ILE A 45 10.26 15.77 -15.38
N ASN A 46 9.80 16.90 -14.82
CA ASN A 46 9.95 17.14 -13.39
C ASN A 46 8.97 16.28 -12.57
N GLY A 47 9.25 16.07 -11.28
CA GLY A 47 8.41 15.21 -10.44
C GLY A 47 6.95 15.68 -10.31
N LEU A 48 6.69 16.98 -10.41
CA LEU A 48 5.33 17.54 -10.35
C LEU A 48 4.51 17.19 -11.59
N GLU A 49 5.13 17.25 -12.77
CA GLU A 49 4.50 16.84 -14.03
C GLU A 49 4.17 15.34 -14.01
N LEU A 50 5.09 14.51 -13.51
CA LEU A 50 4.82 13.09 -13.28
C LEU A 50 3.65 12.89 -12.32
N ALA A 51 3.61 13.59 -11.19
CA ALA A 51 2.51 13.51 -10.24
C ALA A 51 1.16 13.88 -10.90
N LYS A 52 1.14 14.93 -11.73
CA LYS A 52 -0.05 15.34 -12.50
C LYS A 52 -0.48 14.22 -13.47
N GLU A 53 0.46 13.55 -14.12
CA GLU A 53 0.18 12.44 -15.03
C GLU A 53 -0.36 11.21 -14.28
N LEU A 54 0.22 10.84 -13.13
CA LEU A 54 -0.29 9.75 -12.29
C LEU A 54 -1.73 9.99 -11.86
N ARG A 55 -2.06 11.22 -11.45
CA ARG A 55 -3.44 11.60 -11.09
C ARG A 55 -4.40 11.53 -12.29
N LYS A 56 -3.97 11.97 -13.48
CA LYS A 56 -4.78 11.82 -14.72
C LYS A 56 -5.09 10.36 -15.03
N ARG A 57 -4.16 9.45 -14.75
CA ARG A 57 -4.33 7.99 -14.88
C ARG A 57 -5.16 7.36 -13.75
N GLN A 58 -5.75 8.18 -12.87
CA GLN A 58 -6.53 7.76 -11.71
C GLN A 58 -5.73 6.93 -10.67
N ILE A 59 -4.41 7.08 -10.68
CA ILE A 59 -3.55 6.48 -9.66
C ILE A 59 -3.59 7.39 -8.43
N ASN A 60 -4.40 6.99 -7.45
CA ASN A 60 -4.68 7.78 -6.24
C ASN A 60 -3.84 7.36 -5.03
N LEU A 61 -2.66 6.76 -5.27
CA LEU A 61 -1.73 6.40 -4.22
C LEU A 61 -1.11 7.64 -3.56
N PRO A 62 -0.69 7.55 -2.28
CA PRO A 62 0.12 8.57 -1.62
C PRO A 62 1.32 8.99 -2.47
N LEU A 63 1.46 10.30 -2.69
CA LEU A 63 2.61 10.90 -3.38
C LEU A 63 3.43 11.71 -2.38
N ILE A 64 4.71 11.39 -2.25
CA ILE A 64 5.62 12.08 -1.34
C ILE A 64 6.71 12.74 -2.16
N PHE A 65 6.87 14.05 -2.03
CA PHE A 65 7.98 14.74 -2.64
C PHE A 65 9.18 14.75 -1.70
N MET A 66 10.36 14.41 -2.22
CA MET A 66 11.63 14.41 -1.50
C MET A 66 12.67 15.17 -2.31
N THR A 67 12.87 16.45 -2.02
CA THR A 67 13.55 17.38 -2.93
C THR A 67 14.40 18.40 -2.19
N ALA A 68 15.35 19.05 -2.87
CA ALA A 68 16.11 20.18 -2.33
C ALA A 68 15.41 21.54 -2.54
N TYR A 69 14.29 21.57 -3.29
CA TYR A 69 13.66 22.81 -3.75
C TYR A 69 12.40 23.14 -2.94
N PRO A 70 12.43 24.13 -2.03
CA PRO A 70 11.25 24.53 -1.24
C PRO A 70 10.16 25.26 -2.02
N GLU A 71 10.50 25.91 -3.13
CA GLU A 71 9.60 26.75 -3.92
C GLU A 71 8.42 25.98 -4.52
N PHE A 72 8.60 24.67 -4.79
CA PHE A 72 7.59 23.80 -5.37
C PHE A 72 6.63 23.19 -4.34
N ALA A 73 6.80 23.49 -3.05
CA ALA A 73 5.95 22.95 -1.99
C ALA A 73 4.47 23.33 -2.16
N LEU A 74 4.19 24.55 -2.61
CA LEU A 74 2.80 25.01 -2.83
C LEU A 74 2.15 24.27 -4.01
N GLU A 75 2.89 24.00 -5.08
CA GLU A 75 2.39 23.28 -6.26
C GLU A 75 2.08 21.81 -5.94
N SER A 76 2.75 21.22 -4.95
CA SER A 76 2.47 19.85 -4.51
C SER A 76 1.05 19.66 -3.95
N TYR A 77 0.39 20.74 -3.48
CA TYR A 77 -1.00 20.68 -3.05
C TYR A 77 -1.96 20.45 -4.23
N GLU A 78 -1.64 20.93 -5.43
CA GLU A 78 -2.47 20.76 -6.62
C GLU A 78 -2.64 19.28 -7.00
N VAL A 79 -1.63 18.46 -6.70
CA VAL A 79 -1.63 17.02 -6.97
C VAL A 79 -2.06 16.19 -5.75
N SER A 80 -2.53 16.85 -4.68
CA SER A 80 -2.86 16.21 -3.41
C SER A 80 -1.72 15.32 -2.92
N ALA A 81 -0.52 15.91 -2.81
CA ALA A 81 0.63 15.24 -2.22
C ALA A 81 0.32 14.86 -0.76
N PHE A 82 0.77 13.68 -0.36
CA PHE A 82 0.65 13.18 1.01
C PHE A 82 1.66 13.87 1.94
N ASP A 83 2.87 14.12 1.45
CA ASP A 83 3.91 14.81 2.21
C ASP A 83 4.96 15.46 1.28
N TYR A 84 5.71 16.40 1.84
CA TYR A 84 6.78 17.14 1.17
C TYR A 84 8.00 17.29 2.10
N LEU A 85 9.04 16.53 1.82
CA LEU A 85 10.26 16.50 2.63
C LEU A 85 11.42 17.20 1.92
N LEU A 86 11.96 18.23 2.58
CA LEU A 86 13.16 18.92 2.12
C LEU A 86 14.44 18.15 2.49
N LYS A 87 15.32 17.99 1.51
CA LYS A 87 16.67 17.47 1.69
C LYS A 87 17.54 18.50 2.43
N PRO A 88 18.42 18.07 3.36
CA PRO A 88 18.65 16.68 3.79
C PRO A 88 17.54 16.16 4.72
N ILE A 89 17.15 14.90 4.51
CA ILE A 89 16.08 14.23 5.27
C ILE A 89 16.71 13.41 6.40
N SER A 90 16.28 13.65 7.64
CA SER A 90 16.72 12.89 8.82
C SER A 90 16.02 11.54 8.93
N GLN A 91 16.60 10.60 9.70
CA GLN A 91 15.99 9.30 9.97
C GLN A 91 14.61 9.45 10.61
N ASP A 92 14.48 10.28 11.64
CA ASP A 92 13.21 10.51 12.33
C ASP A 92 12.07 10.96 11.38
N LYS A 93 12.39 11.73 10.33
CA LYS A 93 11.39 12.15 9.33
C LYS A 93 10.97 10.99 8.44
N VAL A 94 11.91 10.11 8.07
CA VAL A 94 11.60 8.90 7.29
C VAL A 94 10.74 7.96 8.13
N ASP A 95 11.11 7.72 9.38
CA ASP A 95 10.37 6.85 10.29
C ASP A 95 8.94 7.38 10.49
N SER A 96 8.79 8.68 10.78
CA SER A 96 7.48 9.30 10.94
C SER A 96 6.63 9.23 9.67
N LEU A 97 7.24 9.41 8.49
CA LEU A 97 6.55 9.27 7.22
C LEU A 97 6.05 7.84 7.01
N LEU A 98 6.90 6.84 7.23
CA LEU A 98 6.58 5.43 7.02
C LEU A 98 5.52 4.94 8.01
N GLU A 99 5.56 5.36 9.27
CA GLU A 99 4.51 5.08 10.24
C GLU A 99 3.16 5.66 9.80
N ARG A 100 3.16 6.91 9.32
CA ARG A 100 1.95 7.55 8.79
C ARG A 100 1.41 6.81 7.57
N LEU A 101 2.27 6.39 6.63
CA LEU A 101 1.87 5.62 5.47
C LEU A 101 1.30 4.25 5.89
N ASN A 102 1.96 3.55 6.82
CA ASN A 102 1.48 2.28 7.34
C ASN A 102 0.11 2.40 8.02
N SER A 103 -0.18 3.55 8.66
CA SER A 103 -1.49 3.80 9.27
C SER A 103 -2.63 4.01 8.26
N LEU A 104 -2.31 4.30 7.00
CA LEU A 104 -3.32 4.42 5.93
C LEU A 104 -3.78 3.06 5.43
N VAL A 105 -2.94 2.04 5.56
CA VAL A 105 -3.33 0.67 5.27
C VAL A 105 -4.27 0.25 6.40
N PRO A 106 -5.53 -0.15 6.09
CA PRO A 106 -6.39 -0.73 7.11
C PRO A 106 -5.62 -1.87 7.74
N GLN A 107 -5.45 -1.85 9.07
CA GLN A 107 -4.93 -3.03 9.74
C GLN A 107 -5.95 -4.13 9.49
N LEU A 108 -5.66 -4.98 8.51
CA LEU A 108 -6.47 -6.14 8.21
C LEU A 108 -6.30 -7.04 9.41
N GLU A 109 -7.15 -6.90 10.41
CA GLU A 109 -7.15 -7.87 11.49
C GLU A 109 -7.61 -9.20 10.91
N PRO A 110 -6.87 -10.28 11.14
CA PRO A 110 -7.29 -11.57 10.65
C PRO A 110 -8.58 -11.98 11.35
N VAL A 111 -9.52 -12.48 10.57
CA VAL A 111 -10.70 -13.17 11.07
C VAL A 111 -10.23 -14.45 11.72
N ILE A 112 -10.65 -14.67 12.96
CA ILE A 112 -10.36 -15.91 13.67
C ILE A 112 -11.49 -16.88 13.38
N PHE A 113 -11.16 -17.96 12.68
CA PHE A 113 -12.06 -19.08 12.45
C PHE A 113 -11.78 -20.21 13.42
N PHE A 114 -12.83 -20.71 14.08
CA PHE A 114 -12.75 -21.87 14.95
C PHE A 114 -12.92 -23.19 14.16
N GLN A 115 -11.95 -24.09 14.29
CA GLN A 115 -12.00 -25.46 13.76
C GLN A 115 -12.02 -26.51 14.88
N LEU A 116 -12.30 -27.76 14.51
CA LEU A 116 -12.26 -28.90 15.44
C LEU A 116 -10.87 -29.11 16.06
N GLU A 117 -9.80 -28.76 15.33
CA GLU A 117 -8.40 -29.01 15.73
C GLU A 117 -7.62 -27.74 16.11
N GLY A 118 -8.26 -26.58 16.17
CA GLY A 118 -7.59 -25.34 16.58
C GLY A 118 -8.22 -24.05 16.04
N LEU A 119 -7.42 -22.99 16.07
CA LEU A 119 -7.78 -21.66 15.58
C LEU A 119 -7.01 -21.36 14.30
N ASN A 120 -7.71 -20.87 13.27
CA ASN A 120 -7.08 -20.35 12.07
C ASN A 120 -7.28 -18.84 12.00
N ARG A 121 -6.20 -18.12 11.76
CA ARG A 121 -6.22 -16.68 11.48
C ARG A 121 -6.18 -16.50 9.98
N VAL A 122 -7.20 -15.84 9.44
CA VAL A 122 -7.36 -15.66 7.99
C VAL A 122 -7.60 -14.19 7.70
N TYR A 123 -6.75 -13.59 6.87
CA TYR A 123 -7.01 -12.23 6.40
C TYR A 123 -8.13 -12.23 5.37
N GLN A 124 -9.01 -11.25 5.46
CA GLN A 124 -10.16 -11.14 4.55
C GLN A 124 -9.75 -11.07 3.08
N LYS A 125 -8.63 -10.42 2.77
CA LYS A 125 -8.08 -10.36 1.40
C LYS A 125 -7.72 -11.74 0.83
N ASP A 126 -7.43 -12.71 1.69
CA ASP A 126 -7.05 -14.06 1.29
C ASP A 126 -8.29 -14.98 1.09
N ILE A 127 -9.50 -14.51 1.43
CA ILE A 127 -10.76 -15.25 1.28
C ILE A 127 -11.33 -15.06 -0.12
N ILE A 128 -11.30 -16.13 -0.91
CA ILE A 128 -11.87 -16.16 -2.26
C ILE A 128 -13.39 -16.35 -2.19
N LEU A 129 -13.85 -17.34 -1.43
CA LEU A 129 -15.26 -17.76 -1.37
C LEU A 129 -15.59 -18.41 -0.02
N CYS A 130 -16.82 -18.19 0.45
CA CYS A 130 -17.42 -18.94 1.55
C CYS A 130 -18.71 -19.63 1.08
N GLU A 131 -18.83 -20.94 1.32
CA GLU A 131 -19.97 -21.76 0.92
C GLU A 131 -20.51 -22.59 2.09
N ALA A 132 -21.83 -22.71 2.21
CA ALA A 132 -22.47 -23.45 3.29
C ALA A 132 -22.60 -24.91 2.86
N GLN A 133 -22.04 -25.81 3.66
CA GLN A 133 -22.03 -27.24 3.37
C GLN A 133 -22.53 -28.00 4.61
N GLY A 134 -23.85 -28.20 4.67
CA GLY A 134 -24.51 -28.84 5.82
C GLY A 134 -24.39 -28.00 7.09
N HIS A 135 -23.74 -28.55 8.11
CA HIS A 135 -23.52 -27.88 9.42
C HIS A 135 -22.22 -27.07 9.50
N TYR A 136 -21.48 -26.94 8.40
CA TYR A 136 -20.19 -26.25 8.33
C TYR A 136 -20.19 -25.22 7.20
N THR A 137 -19.32 -24.22 7.31
CA THR A 137 -18.97 -23.34 6.19
C THR A 137 -17.60 -23.73 5.66
N ARG A 138 -17.51 -23.92 4.35
CA ARG A 138 -16.25 -24.11 3.61
C ARG A 138 -15.73 -22.73 3.21
N VAL A 139 -14.55 -22.36 3.73
CA VAL A 139 -13.84 -21.12 3.42
C VAL A 139 -12.69 -21.47 2.47
N VAL A 140 -12.76 -20.97 1.25
CA VAL A 140 -11.75 -21.18 0.20
C VAL A 140 -10.76 -20.03 0.23
N LEU A 141 -9.49 -20.36 0.44
CA LEU A 141 -8.36 -19.44 0.41
C LEU A 141 -7.50 -19.73 -0.83
N GLU A 142 -6.60 -18.82 -1.17
CA GLU A 142 -5.75 -18.95 -2.36
C GLU A 142 -4.90 -20.24 -2.35
N LYS A 143 -4.42 -20.67 -1.18
CA LYS A 143 -3.51 -21.82 -1.06
C LYS A 143 -4.14 -23.10 -0.48
N HIS A 144 -5.28 -22.99 0.20
CA HIS A 144 -5.94 -24.12 0.88
C HIS A 144 -7.41 -23.80 1.20
N GLU A 145 -8.13 -24.77 1.77
CA GLU A 145 -9.50 -24.57 2.24
C GLU A 145 -9.65 -24.95 3.72
N LEU A 146 -10.62 -24.33 4.38
CA LEU A 146 -10.95 -24.55 5.78
C LEU A 146 -12.42 -24.95 5.91
N LEU A 147 -12.71 -25.94 6.76
CA LEU A 147 -14.07 -26.25 7.21
C LEU A 147 -14.27 -25.69 8.61
N VAL A 148 -15.17 -24.72 8.75
CA VAL A 148 -15.42 -23.98 10.00
C VAL A 148 -16.86 -24.21 10.46
N LYS A 149 -17.10 -24.19 11.77
CA LYS A 149 -18.45 -24.39 12.35
C LYS A 149 -19.32 -23.14 12.35
N GLU A 150 -18.77 -22.01 11.92
CA GLU A 150 -19.49 -20.73 11.86
C GLU A 150 -20.44 -20.71 10.65
N SER A 151 -21.60 -20.05 10.79
CA SER A 151 -22.53 -19.89 9.68
C SER A 151 -22.06 -18.77 8.73
N ILE A 152 -22.42 -18.88 7.44
CA ILE A 152 -22.16 -17.82 6.44
C ILE A 152 -22.58 -16.43 6.93
N SER A 153 -23.69 -16.33 7.67
CA SER A 153 -24.19 -15.05 8.19
C SER A 153 -23.16 -14.36 9.08
N SER A 154 -22.49 -15.08 9.97
CA SER A 154 -21.45 -14.54 10.85
C SER A 154 -20.20 -14.09 10.09
N ILE A 155 -19.96 -14.67 8.92
CA ILE A 155 -18.81 -14.36 8.06
C ILE A 155 -19.08 -13.16 7.15
N LYS A 156 -20.36 -12.88 6.83
CA LYS A 156 -20.76 -11.72 6.04
C LYS A 156 -20.55 -10.39 6.79
N ASP A 157 -20.69 -10.39 8.11
CA ASP A 157 -20.51 -9.18 8.93
C ASP A 157 -19.05 -8.70 8.96
N VAL A 158 -18.10 -9.60 8.70
CA VAL A 158 -16.67 -9.28 8.55
C VAL A 158 -16.41 -8.44 7.30
N ARG A 159 -17.17 -8.63 6.20
CA ARG A 159 -16.93 -7.95 4.92
C ARG A 159 -17.30 -6.46 4.90
N ASN A 160 -17.84 -5.92 5.99
CA ASN A 160 -18.39 -4.57 6.07
C ASN A 160 -17.46 -3.54 6.76
N TYR A 161 -16.20 -3.89 7.00
CA TYR A 161 -15.17 -2.97 7.49
C TYR A 161 -14.04 -2.82 6.48
#